data_AF-A0A1J0P971-F1
#
_entry.id   AF-A0A1J0P971-F1
#
_cell.length_a   1.000
_cell.length_b   1.000
_cell.length_c   1.000
_cell.angle_alpha   90.00
_cell.angle_beta   90.00
_cell.angle_gamma   90.00
#
_symmetry.space_group_name_H-M   'P 1'
#
loop_
_entity.id
_entity.type
_entity.pdbx_description
1 polymer ?
#
loop_
_entity_poly.entity_id
_entity_poly.type
_entity_poly.pdbx_seq_one_letter_code
_entity_poly.pdbx_strand_id
1 'polypeptide(L)'
;MSAGPSIADLLEQSHRELAGSDARVYRRVEAHLQRSGEALSQLHDPPDAPSRRGQALLGKGSFLKLSVAALKQLCKAHGIKGYTKLKKPELARILERNQVEPPPPPLESFSKKELIGLLRQLLA
;
A
#
# COMPACT_ATOMS: atom_id res chain seq x y z
N MET A 1 -22.51 54.73 41.16
CA MET A 1 -23.50 53.68 40.81
C MET A 1 -22.98 53.00 39.56
N SER A 2 -22.49 51.76 39.66
CA SER A 2 -21.98 51.03 38.49
C SER A 2 -23.17 50.56 37.65
N ALA A 3 -23.30 51.08 36.42
CA ALA A 3 -24.24 50.54 35.45
C ALA A 3 -23.89 49.07 35.22
N GLY A 4 -24.88 48.19 35.34
CA GLY A 4 -24.71 46.77 35.05
C GLY A 4 -24.35 46.53 33.58
N PRO A 5 -23.90 45.31 33.24
CA PRO A 5 -23.55 44.95 31.87
C PRO A 5 -24.74 45.18 30.92
N SER A 6 -24.45 45.73 29.75
CA SER A 6 -25.44 45.96 28.70
C SER A 6 -25.93 44.63 28.13
N ILE A 7 -27.12 44.64 27.52
CA ILE A 7 -27.66 43.48 26.79
C ILE A 7 -26.68 43.02 25.71
N ALA A 8 -25.98 43.95 25.05
CA ALA A 8 -24.94 43.63 24.07
C ALA A 8 -23.77 42.83 24.71
N ASP A 9 -23.34 43.22 25.91
CA ASP A 9 -22.25 42.54 26.63
C ASP A 9 -22.65 41.10 27.01
N LEU A 10 -23.90 40.90 27.43
CA LEU A 10 -24.44 39.58 27.78
C LEU A 10 -24.55 38.66 26.56
N LEU A 11 -24.93 39.20 25.40
CA LEU A 11 -25.00 38.44 24.15
C LEU A 11 -23.60 38.06 23.67
N GLU A 12 -22.64 38.99 23.67
CA GLU A 12 -21.26 38.70 23.32
C GLU A 12 -20.64 37.65 24.23
N GLN A 13 -20.90 37.73 25.54
CA GLN A 13 -20.43 36.74 26.49
C GLN A 13 -21.02 35.35 26.19
N SER A 14 -22.33 35.27 25.96
CA SER A 14 -23.02 34.03 25.62
C SER A 14 -22.46 33.41 24.32
N HIS A 15 -22.23 34.21 23.29
CA HIS A 15 -21.64 33.76 22.04
C HIS A 15 -20.21 33.23 22.20
N ARG A 16 -19.37 33.88 23.03
CA ARG A 16 -18.01 33.39 23.33
C ARG A 16 -18.04 32.06 24.09
N GLU A 17 -18.97 31.92 25.02
CA GLU A 17 -19.14 30.68 25.79
C GLU A 17 -19.57 29.51 24.89
N LEU A 18 -20.54 29.73 23.99
CA LEU A 18 -20.99 28.78 22.97
C LEU A 18 -19.87 28.41 21.98
N ALA A 19 -19.15 29.40 21.44
CA ALA A 19 -18.01 29.12 20.56
C ALA A 19 -16.92 28.31 21.29
N GLY A 20 -16.72 28.58 22.58
CA GLY A 20 -15.78 27.85 23.43
C GLY A 20 -16.23 26.42 23.77
N SER A 21 -17.53 26.16 23.91
CA SER A 21 -18.04 24.78 24.09
C SER A 21 -17.90 23.98 22.81
N ASP A 22 -18.27 24.56 21.68
CA ASP A 22 -18.25 23.87 20.38
C ASP A 22 -16.82 23.53 19.98
N ALA A 23 -15.88 24.47 20.14
CA ALA A 23 -14.46 24.22 19.90
C ALA A 23 -13.90 23.07 20.77
N ARG A 24 -14.38 22.91 22.00
CA ARG A 24 -13.98 21.80 22.88
C ARG A 24 -14.55 20.46 22.40
N VAL A 25 -15.79 20.45 21.91
CA VAL A 25 -16.41 19.25 21.33
C VAL A 25 -15.65 18.79 20.10
N TYR A 26 -15.35 19.70 19.16
CA TYR A 26 -14.61 19.35 17.94
C TYR A 26 -13.20 18.83 18.24
N ARG A 27 -12.45 19.44 19.17
CA ARG A 27 -11.13 18.93 19.59
C ARG A 27 -11.20 17.53 20.19
N ARG A 28 -12.28 17.22 20.94
CA ARG A 28 -12.46 15.88 21.53
C ARG A 28 -12.72 14.83 20.45
N VAL A 29 -13.50 15.18 19.44
CA VAL A 29 -13.75 14.32 18.26
C VAL A 29 -12.47 14.12 17.47
N GLU A 30 -11.73 15.18 17.19
CA GLU A 30 -10.43 15.12 16.50
C GLU A 30 -9.45 14.20 17.23
N ALA A 31 -9.29 14.36 18.55
CA ALA A 31 -8.44 13.50 19.36
C ALA A 31 -8.91 12.03 19.39
N HIS A 32 -10.21 11.78 19.22
CA HIS A 32 -10.71 10.41 19.08
C HIS A 32 -10.39 9.82 17.71
N LEU A 33 -10.62 10.59 16.63
CA LEU A 33 -10.29 10.18 15.26
C LEU A 33 -8.79 9.92 15.09
N GLN A 34 -7.92 10.76 15.66
CA GLN A 34 -6.48 10.54 15.64
C GLN A 34 -6.10 9.24 16.34
N ARG A 35 -6.59 9.00 17.57
CA ARG A 35 -6.32 7.75 18.30
C ARG A 35 -6.84 6.51 17.57
N SER A 36 -8.04 6.59 17.00
CA SER A 36 -8.59 5.51 16.19
C SER A 36 -7.77 5.30 14.91
N GLY A 37 -7.32 6.37 14.26
CA GLY A 37 -6.45 6.33 13.10
C GLY A 37 -5.09 5.69 13.40
N GLU A 38 -4.44 6.08 14.51
CA GLU A 38 -3.18 5.49 14.97
C GLU A 38 -3.34 4.01 15.32
N ALA A 39 -4.42 3.63 16.00
CA ALA A 39 -4.72 2.23 16.29
C ALA A 39 -4.94 1.42 15.00
N LEU A 40 -5.63 1.99 14.02
CA LEU A 40 -5.80 1.38 12.70
C LEU A 40 -4.46 1.26 11.96
N SER A 41 -3.61 2.28 12.02
CA SER A 41 -2.26 2.24 11.42
C SER A 41 -1.36 1.21 12.08
N GLN A 42 -1.46 1.01 13.40
CA GLN A 42 -0.72 -0.05 14.12
C GLN A 42 -1.23 -1.45 13.77
N LEU A 43 -2.54 -1.61 13.55
CA LEU A 43 -3.11 -2.85 13.00
C LEU A 43 -2.77 -3.04 11.51
N HIS A 44 -2.46 -1.94 10.83
CA HIS A 44 -2.02 -1.87 9.45
C HIS A 44 -0.51 -1.64 9.35
N ASP A 45 0.28 -2.32 10.17
CA ASP A 45 1.59 -2.76 9.69
C ASP A 45 1.30 -3.60 8.43
N PRO A 46 1.77 -3.22 7.23
CA PRO A 46 1.46 -3.96 6.03
C PRO A 46 2.02 -5.38 6.19
N PRO A 47 1.18 -6.43 6.25
CA PRO A 47 1.67 -7.81 6.29
C PRO A 47 2.38 -8.21 4.97
N ASP A 48 2.27 -7.35 3.94
CA ASP A 48 2.73 -7.59 2.58
C ASP A 48 3.69 -6.52 2.07
N ALA A 49 4.53 -5.94 2.92
CA ALA A 49 5.85 -5.57 2.42
C ALA A 49 6.61 -6.90 2.28
N PRO A 50 6.74 -7.49 1.09
CA PRO A 50 7.56 -8.68 0.95
C PRO A 50 8.91 -8.30 1.54
N SER A 51 9.32 -9.00 2.59
CA SER A 51 10.62 -8.79 3.20
C SER A 51 11.61 -8.71 2.04
N ARG A 52 12.28 -7.57 1.83
CA ARG A 52 13.19 -7.40 0.67
C ARG A 52 14.17 -8.58 0.57
N ARG A 53 14.51 -9.18 1.72
CA ARG A 53 15.20 -10.47 1.84
C ARG A 53 14.50 -11.62 1.12
N GLY A 54 13.22 -11.89 1.40
CA GLY A 54 12.45 -12.94 0.73
C GLY A 54 12.37 -12.75 -0.79
N GLN A 55 12.13 -11.52 -1.25
CA GLN A 55 12.17 -11.19 -2.68
C GLN A 55 13.56 -11.41 -3.32
N ALA A 56 14.64 -11.09 -2.60
CA ALA A 56 15.99 -11.35 -3.06
C ALA A 56 16.33 -12.85 -3.13
N LEU A 57 15.76 -13.67 -2.23
CA LEU A 57 15.97 -15.13 -2.18
C LEU A 57 15.28 -15.86 -3.32
N LEU A 58 14.10 -15.40 -3.75
CA LEU A 58 13.35 -15.97 -4.88
C LEU A 58 14.07 -15.78 -6.23
N GLY A 59 15.05 -14.88 -6.29
CA GLY A 59 15.87 -14.62 -7.47
C GLY A 59 15.13 -13.91 -8.60
N LYS A 60 15.85 -13.62 -9.69
CA LYS A 60 15.27 -13.07 -10.92
C LYS A 60 14.44 -14.17 -11.59
N GLY A 61 13.15 -13.95 -11.77
CA GLY A 61 12.29 -14.88 -12.51
C GLY A 61 12.71 -14.99 -13.98
N SER A 62 12.05 -15.89 -14.71
CA SER A 62 12.22 -15.99 -16.17
C SER A 62 10.87 -15.83 -16.84
N PHE A 63 10.80 -14.95 -17.85
CA PHE A 63 9.61 -14.78 -18.68
C PHE A 63 9.16 -16.07 -19.37
N LEU A 64 10.08 -17.01 -19.61
CA LEU A 64 9.78 -18.30 -20.23
C LEU A 64 9.00 -19.24 -19.30
N LYS A 65 9.10 -19.05 -17.98
CA LYS A 65 8.35 -19.82 -16.99
C LYS A 65 6.90 -19.33 -16.82
N LEU A 66 6.60 -18.12 -17.27
CA LEU A 66 5.27 -17.52 -17.18
C LEU A 66 4.32 -18.05 -18.25
N SER A 67 3.02 -18.02 -17.95
CA SER A 67 1.98 -18.32 -18.94
C SER A 67 1.84 -17.19 -19.96
N VAL A 68 1.30 -17.49 -21.15
CA VAL A 68 1.04 -16.47 -22.17
C VAL A 68 0.08 -15.38 -21.65
N ALA A 69 -0.89 -15.76 -20.81
CA ALA A 69 -1.80 -14.82 -20.18
C ALA A 69 -1.07 -13.85 -19.23
N ALA A 70 -0.18 -14.36 -18.38
CA ALA A 70 0.63 -13.54 -17.48
C ALA A 70 1.56 -12.59 -18.25
N LEU A 71 2.19 -13.06 -19.33
CA LEU A 71 3.03 -12.21 -20.19
C LEU A 71 2.25 -11.07 -20.84
N LYS A 72 1.00 -11.33 -21.29
CA LYS A 72 0.12 -10.29 -21.85
C LYS A 72 -0.34 -9.29 -20.78
N GLN A 73 -0.60 -9.74 -19.55
CA GLN A 73 -0.92 -8.86 -18.43
C GLN A 73 0.26 -7.95 -18.08
N LEU A 74 1.50 -8.49 -18.05
CA LEU A 74 2.71 -7.68 -17.87
C LEU A 74 2.86 -6.65 -18.97
N CYS A 75 2.68 -7.04 -20.24
CA CYS A 75 2.72 -6.07 -21.35
C CYS A 75 1.70 -4.94 -21.17
N LYS A 76 0.48 -5.26 -20.69
CA LYS A 76 -0.56 -4.27 -20.39
C LYS A 76 -0.15 -3.35 -19.23
N ALA A 77 0.37 -3.91 -18.15
CA ALA A 77 0.81 -3.16 -16.96
C ALA A 77 1.94 -2.18 -17.29
N HIS A 78 2.84 -2.55 -18.19
CA HIS A 78 3.94 -1.70 -18.67
C HIS A 78 3.57 -0.84 -19.89
N GLY A 79 2.29 -0.79 -20.30
CA GLY A 79 1.83 0.09 -21.39
C GLY A 79 2.33 -0.28 -22.79
N ILE A 80 2.82 -1.50 -22.97
CA ILE A 80 3.36 -1.99 -24.24
C ILE A 80 2.19 -2.22 -25.21
N LYS A 81 2.32 -1.75 -26.45
CA LYS A 81 1.29 -1.90 -27.51
C LYS A 81 1.70 -2.98 -28.52
N GLY A 82 0.73 -3.60 -29.19
CA GLY A 82 0.97 -4.58 -30.27
C GLY A 82 1.25 -6.02 -29.82
N TYR A 83 1.06 -6.35 -28.53
CA TYR A 83 1.37 -7.67 -27.98
C TYR A 83 0.31 -8.75 -28.25
N THR A 84 -0.88 -8.40 -28.76
CA THR A 84 -2.05 -9.29 -28.80
C THR A 84 -1.86 -10.52 -29.69
N LYS A 85 -1.10 -10.38 -30.79
CA LYS A 85 -0.84 -11.43 -31.78
C LYS A 85 0.48 -12.20 -31.58
N LEU A 86 1.28 -11.79 -30.59
CA LEU A 86 2.63 -12.31 -30.41
C LEU A 86 2.64 -13.65 -29.69
N LYS A 87 3.57 -14.52 -30.10
CA LYS A 87 3.81 -15.81 -29.46
C LYS A 87 4.64 -15.65 -28.19
N LYS A 88 4.63 -16.67 -27.33
CA LYS A 88 5.36 -16.68 -26.05
C LYS A 88 6.83 -16.16 -26.12
N PRO A 89 7.68 -16.60 -27.07
CA PRO A 89 9.05 -16.09 -27.16
C PRO A 89 9.14 -14.63 -27.59
N GLU A 90 8.22 -14.17 -28.43
CA GLU A 90 8.18 -12.78 -28.89
C GLU A 90 7.72 -11.84 -27.77
N LEU A 91 6.75 -12.27 -26.95
CA LEU A 91 6.32 -11.55 -25.76
C LEU A 91 7.47 -11.38 -24.76
N ALA A 92 8.25 -12.43 -24.51
CA ALA A 92 9.42 -12.37 -23.63
C ALA A 92 10.47 -11.37 -24.16
N ARG A 93 10.81 -11.44 -25.45
CA ARG A 93 11.75 -10.50 -26.09
C ARG A 93 11.30 -9.04 -25.99
N ILE A 94 10.00 -8.78 -26.11
CA ILE A 94 9.46 -7.43 -25.97
C ILE A 94 9.57 -6.94 -24.53
N LEU A 95 9.28 -7.79 -23.54
CA LEU A 95 9.42 -7.43 -22.14
C LEU A 95 10.89 -7.15 -21.79
N GLU A 96 11.82 -7.98 -22.27
CA GLU A 96 13.27 -7.76 -22.14
C GLU A 96 13.71 -6.44 -22.80
N ARG A 97 13.22 -6.15 -24.01
CA ARG A 97 13.52 -4.90 -24.73
C ARG A 97 13.00 -3.65 -24.01
N ASN A 98 11.88 -3.78 -23.30
CA ASN A 98 11.31 -2.70 -22.49
C ASN A 98 11.90 -2.64 -21.07
N GLN A 99 13.01 -3.34 -20.80
CA GLN A 99 13.70 -3.40 -19.51
C GLN A 99 12.76 -3.76 -18.35
N VAL A 100 11.71 -4.53 -18.63
CA VAL A 100 10.82 -5.04 -17.60
C VAL A 100 11.58 -6.10 -16.82
N GLU A 101 11.64 -5.97 -15.50
CA GLU A 101 12.19 -7.04 -14.68
C GLU A 101 11.21 -8.22 -14.63
N PRO A 102 11.70 -9.45 -14.83
CA PRO A 102 10.84 -10.62 -14.73
C PRO A 102 10.34 -10.76 -13.29
N PRO A 103 9.02 -10.93 -13.07
CA PRO A 103 8.50 -11.09 -11.74
C PRO A 103 9.12 -12.33 -11.09
N PRO A 104 9.32 -12.30 -9.75
CA PRO A 104 9.86 -13.44 -9.04
C PRO A 104 9.01 -14.69 -9.31
N PRO A 105 9.64 -15.87 -9.40
CA PRO A 105 8.92 -17.10 -9.63
C PRO A 105 7.90 -17.36 -8.51
N PRO A 106 6.71 -17.88 -8.84
CA PRO A 106 5.70 -18.22 -7.85
C PRO A 106 6.20 -19.37 -6.94
N LEU A 107 5.82 -19.37 -5.66
CA LEU A 107 6.27 -20.37 -4.68
C LEU A 107 5.88 -21.80 -5.10
N GLU A 108 4.76 -21.94 -5.80
CA GLU A 108 4.21 -23.19 -6.32
C GLU A 108 5.09 -23.83 -7.40
N SER A 109 6.01 -23.05 -8.01
CA SER A 109 6.91 -23.55 -9.04
C SER A 109 8.17 -24.23 -8.51
N PHE A 110 8.45 -24.09 -7.21
CA PHE A 110 9.62 -24.69 -6.57
C PHE A 110 9.34 -26.12 -6.15
N SER A 111 10.30 -27.01 -6.37
CA SER A 111 10.26 -28.36 -5.81
C SER A 111 10.46 -28.34 -4.29
N LYS A 112 9.98 -29.40 -3.61
CA LYS A 112 10.16 -29.56 -2.16
C LYS A 112 11.63 -29.38 -1.72
N LYS A 113 12.59 -29.85 -2.52
CA LYS A 113 14.03 -29.71 -2.22
C LYS A 113 14.48 -28.25 -2.26
N GLU A 114 14.02 -27.50 -3.26
CA GLU A 114 14.37 -26.08 -3.42
C GLU A 114 13.72 -25.22 -2.33
N LEU A 115 12.46 -25.49 -1.99
CA LEU A 115 11.77 -24.82 -0.88
C LEU A 115 12.48 -25.04 0.47
N ILE A 116 12.90 -26.28 0.75
CA ILE A 116 13.68 -26.59 1.96
C ILE A 116 15.02 -25.83 1.95
N GLY A 117 15.67 -25.71 0.80
CA GLY A 117 16.91 -24.93 0.64
C GLY A 117 16.70 -23.44 0.97
N LEU A 118 15.65 -22.83 0.42
CA LEU A 118 15.29 -21.43 0.68
C LEU A 118 14.95 -21.21 2.17
N LEU A 119 14.21 -22.12 2.79
CA LEU A 119 13.88 -22.07 4.22
C LEU A 119 15.14 -22.14 5.09
N ARG A 120 16.10 -23.01 4.75
CA ARG A 120 17.38 -23.09 5.47
C ARG A 120 18.18 -21.79 5.37
N GLN A 121 18.17 -21.13 4.22
CA GLN A 121 18.84 -19.84 4.04
C GLN A 121 18.15 -18.70 4.81
N LEU A 122 16.85 -18.82 5.06
CA LEU A 122 16.08 -17.81 5.80
C LEU A 122 16.18 -17.98 7.32
N LEU A 123 16.35 -19.22 7.78
CA LEU A 123 16.49 -19.58 9.21
C LEU A 123 17.95 -19.65 9.69
N ALA A 124 18.92 -19.40 8.81
CA ALA A 124 20.34 -19.26 9.14
C ALA A 124 20.66 -17.81 9.52
#